data_AF-A0A087U9V8-F1
#
_entry.id   AF-A0A087U9V8-F1
#
_cell.length_a   1.000
_cell.length_b   1.000
_cell.length_c   1.000
_cell.angle_alpha   90.00
_cell.angle_beta   90.00
_cell.angle_gamma   90.00
#
_symmetry.space_group_name_H-M   'P 1'
#
loop_
_entity.id
_entity.type
_entity.pdbx_description
1 polymer ?
#
loop_
_entity_poly.entity_id
_entity_poly.type
_entity_poly.pdbx_seq_one_letter_code
_entity_poly.pdbx_strand_id
1 'polypeptide(L)' 'MNSVGWFCDNCRQMCVCSICHQIVRGVFVWCQGCAHGGHLLHLQEWFKKNRQCPVGCGHLCEYR' A
#
# COMPACT_ATOMS: atom_id res chain seq x y z
N MET A 1 9.66 -13.85 18.36
CA MET A 1 9.54 -14.06 16.89
C MET A 1 9.69 -12.69 16.25
N ASN A 2 10.72 -12.48 15.43
CA ASN A 2 10.91 -11.21 14.72
C ASN A 2 9.72 -11.01 13.78
N SER A 3 8.78 -10.13 14.14
CA SER A 3 7.70 -9.74 13.26
C SER A 3 8.29 -9.11 12.00
N VAL A 4 8.30 -9.89 10.93
CA VAL A 4 8.68 -9.40 9.61
C VAL A 4 7.72 -8.26 9.24
N GLY A 5 8.25 -7.07 8.93
CA GLY A 5 7.45 -5.86 8.71
C GLY A 5 6.44 -5.92 7.55
N TRP A 6 6.43 -7.02 6.81
CA TRP A 6 5.54 -7.29 5.68
C TRP A 6 4.43 -8.30 5.99
N PHE A 7 4.36 -8.82 7.22
CA PHE A 7 3.30 -9.72 7.68
C PHE A 7 2.84 -9.33 9.09
N CYS A 8 1.55 -9.05 9.23
CA CYS A 8 0.91 -8.79 10.52
C CYS A 8 0.27 -10.08 11.05
N ASP A 9 0.79 -10.61 12.17
CA ASP A 9 0.28 -11.83 12.80
C ASP A 9 -1.17 -11.68 13.30
N ASN A 10 -1.48 -10.51 13.89
CA ASN A 10 -2.82 -10.21 14.42
C ASN A 10 -3.88 -10.16 13.30
N CYS A 11 -3.57 -9.53 12.17
CA CYS A 11 -4.48 -9.43 11.02
C CYS A 11 -4.40 -10.64 10.08
N ARG A 12 -3.38 -11.50 10.23
CA ARG A 12 -3.00 -12.57 9.27
C ARG A 12 -2.90 -12.07 7.83
N GLN A 13 -2.39 -10.85 7.65
CA GLN A 13 -2.31 -10.17 6.36
C GLN A 13 -0.88 -9.82 5.97
N MET A 14 -0.62 -9.89 4.66
CA MET A 14 0.63 -9.47 4.06
C MET A 14 0.49 -8.08 3.46
N CYS A 15 1.55 -7.29 3.57
CA CYS A 15 1.65 -5.99 2.90
C CYS A 15 1.89 -6.22 1.40
N VAL A 16 0.82 -6.26 0.61
CA VAL A 16 0.88 -6.44 -0.85
C VAL A 16 0.71 -5.10 -1.54
N CYS A 17 1.50 -4.85 -2.59
CA CYS A 17 1.38 -3.63 -3.37
C CYS A 17 0.18 -3.67 -4.31
N SER A 18 -0.71 -2.68 -4.20
CA SER A 18 -1.90 -2.53 -5.06
C SER A 18 -1.63 -2.24 -6.54
N ILE A 19 -0.36 -2.12 -6.96
CA ILE A 19 0.02 -1.82 -8.35
C ILE A 19 0.69 -3.03 -9.00
N CYS A 20 1.74 -3.57 -8.38
CA CYS A 20 2.47 -4.73 -8.93
C CYS A 20 2.02 -6.07 -8.35
N HIS A 21 1.13 -6.06 -7.36
CA HIS A 21 0.61 -7.25 -6.67
C HIS A 21 1.68 -8.13 -6.01
N GLN A 22 2.87 -7.58 -5.76
CA GLN A 22 3.96 -8.27 -5.05
C GLN A 22 4.01 -7.88 -3.57
N ILE A 23 4.55 -8.77 -2.74
CA ILE A 23 4.79 -8.51 -1.32
C ILE A 23 5.83 -7.41 -1.18
N VAL A 24 5.50 -6.39 -0.37
CA VAL A 24 6.40 -5.29 -0.05
C VAL A 24 7.35 -5.71 1.06
N ARG A 25 8.59 -6.07 0.72
CA ARG A 25 9.61 -6.48 1.70
C ARG A 25 10.38 -5.32 2.36
N GLY A 26 9.90 -4.08 2.20
CA GLY A 26 10.54 -2.86 2.65
C GLY A 26 9.51 -1.81 3.09
N VAL A 27 9.71 -0.55 2.70
CA VAL A 27 8.78 0.53 3.05
C VAL A 27 7.43 0.31 2.37
N PHE A 28 6.43 -0.05 3.19
CA PHE A 28 5.03 -0.09 2.82
C PHE A 28 4.37 1.23 3.18
N VAL A 29 3.78 1.89 2.20
CA VAL A 29 3.00 3.12 2.40
C VAL A 29 1.57 2.86 2.02
N TRP A 30 0.65 3.44 2.78
CA TRP A 30 -0.77 3.13 2.69
C TRP A 30 -1.60 4.33 3.08
N CYS A 31 -2.82 4.37 2.56
CA CYS A 31 -3.77 5.42 2.92
C CYS A 31 -4.50 5.05 4.20
N GLN A 32 -4.49 5.95 5.18
CA GLN A 32 -5.21 5.78 6.44
C GLN A 32 -6.74 5.71 6.26
N GLY A 33 -7.27 6.23 5.15
CA GLY A 33 -8.70 6.20 4.85
C GLY A 33 -9.16 4.99 4.05
N CYS A 34 -8.38 4.52 3.07
CA CYS A 34 -8.75 3.38 2.22
C CYS A 34 -8.09 2.05 2.62
N ALA A 35 -7.16 2.04 3.57
CA ALA A 35 -6.31 0.91 3.97
C ALA A 35 -5.43 0.30 2.86
N HIS A 36 -5.61 0.69 1.60
CA HIS A 36 -4.83 0.24 0.46
C HIS A 36 -3.46 0.92 0.40
N GLY A 37 -2.48 0.19 -0.11
CA GLY A 37 -1.09 0.62 -0.06
C GLY A 37 -0.17 -0.17 -0.98
N GLY A 38 1.13 0.04 -0.83
CA GLY A 38 2.12 -0.67 -1.59
C GLY A 38 3.52 -0.08 -1.48
N HIS A 39 4.34 -0.41 -2.48
CA HIS A 39 5.68 0.14 -2.60
C HIS A 39 5.63 1.66 -2.71
N LEU A 40 6.48 2.34 -1.93
CA LEU A 40 6.64 3.79 -1.96
C LEU A 40 6.77 4.32 -3.40
N LEU A 41 7.70 3.76 -4.17
CA LEU A 41 7.96 4.21 -5.55
C LEU A 41 6.76 4.05 -6.47
N HIS A 42 6.05 2.90 -6.42
CA HIS A 42 4.88 2.71 -7.26
C HIS A 42 3.75 3.67 -6.91
N LEU A 43 3.50 3.89 -5.62
CA LEU A 43 2.46 4.82 -5.19
C LEU A 43 2.83 6.27 -5.49
N GLN A 44 4.10 6.67 -5.32
CA GLN A 44 4.56 7.99 -5.75
C GLN A 44 4.35 8.21 -7.25
N GLU A 45 4.75 7.25 -8.09
CA GLU A 45 4.53 7.35 -9.55
C GLU A 45 3.05 7.39 -9.91
N TRP A 46 2.21 6.60 -9.24
CA TRP A 46 0.77 6.61 -9.45
C TRP A 46 0.14 7.96 -9.09
N PHE A 47 0.47 8.48 -7.91
CA PHE A 47 -0.12 9.72 -7.40
C PHE A 47 0.40 10.99 -8.09
N LYS A 48 1.48 10.89 -8.89
CA LYS A 48 1.87 11.97 -9.82
C LYS A 48 0.83 12.21 -10.92
N LYS A 49 0.09 11.17 -11.32
CA LYS A 49 -0.85 11.21 -12.46
C LYS A 49 -2.31 11.02 -12.05
N ASN A 50 -2.55 10.41 -10.89
CA ASN A 50 -3.88 10.03 -10.42
C ASN A 50 -4.09 10.53 -9.00
N ARG A 51 -5.33 10.86 -8.63
CA ARG A 51 -5.68 11.20 -7.24
C ARG A 51 -6.49 10.11 -6.54
N GLN A 52 -6.89 9.07 -7.28
CA GLN A 52 -7.71 7.98 -6.77
C GLN A 52 -6.85 6.78 -6.42
N CYS A 53 -7.35 5.99 -5.47
CA CYS A 53 -6.73 4.72 -5.08
C CYS A 53 -6.51 3.81 -6.30
N PRO A 54 -5.31 3.21 -6.47
CA PRO A 54 -5.04 2.29 -7.58
C PRO A 54 -5.92 1.02 -7.57
N VAL A 55 -6.51 0.67 -6.42
CA VAL A 55 -7.44 -0.46 -6.30
C VAL A 55 -8.82 -0.15 -6.92
N GLY A 56 -9.13 1.11 -7.20
CA GLY A 56 -10.43 1.51 -7.74
C GLY A 56 -11.56 1.56 -6.72
N CYS A 57 -11.25 1.68 -5.42
CA CYS A 57 -12.27 1.80 -4.37
C CYS A 57 -13.00 3.16 -4.33
N GLY A 58 -12.71 4.08 -5.27
CA GLY A 58 -13.30 5.41 -5.36
C GLY A 58 -12.75 6.45 -4.39
N HIS A 59 -11.88 6.06 -3.46
CA HIS A 59 -11.32 6.98 -2.48
C HIS A 59 -10.19 7.83 -3.10
N LEU A 60 -10.23 9.14 -2.84
CA LEU A 60 -9.19 10.10 -3.20
C LEU A 60 -8.01 10.00 -2.23
N CYS A 61 -7.25 8.91 -2.32
CA CYS A 61 -6.15 8.65 -1.40
C CYS A 61 -4.98 9.60 -1.73
N GLU A 62 -4.44 10.28 -0.71
CA GLU A 62 -3.25 11.13 -0.81
C GLU A 62 -2.06 10.51 -0.06
N TYR A 63 -0.86 10.67 -0.61
CA TYR A 63 0.39 10.35 0.06
C TYR A 63 0.89 11.63 0.75
N ARG A 64 0.74 11.73 2.08
CA ARG A 64 1.39 12.77 2.89
C ARG A 64 2.59 12.19 3.61
#